data_AF-A0A7Y4K3V0-F1
#
_entry.id   AF-A0A7Y4K3V0-F1
#
_cell.length_a   1.000
_cell.length_b   1.000
_cell.length_c   1.000
_cell.angle_alpha   90.00
_cell.angle_beta   90.00
_cell.angle_gamma   90.00
#
_symmetry.space_group_name_H-M   'P 1'
#
loop_
_entity.id
_entity.type
_entity.pdbx_description
1 polymer ?
#
loop_
_entity_poly.entity_id
_entity_poly.type
_entity_poly.pdbx_seq_one_letter_code
_entity_poly.pdbx_strand_id
1 'polypeptide(L)'
;GFRIELGEIESCLLGHPAVHAAVVLAREDVPGDKRLVAYLVPEEGQSLDTTEVRSFLKQHLPEYMVPSAVLVLESLPLNTNGKVDRKALPAPQGTALASTYVAPRTPAEEQLAALFMQVLRVERVGIHDDFFALGGHSLLATQFVSRVRATFRVELPLRTLFEAPTVATLAERIQGLTPNLHPQPPRTQARADGLRPVSFAQQRLWLLDQLQPGDASYNIPTALQLSGHVDVEALRRAFESLVQRHEALRTTFHEHQD
;
A
#
# COMPACT_ATOMS: atom_id res chain seq x y z
N GLY A 1 0.67 8.49 2.13
CA GLY A 1 1.19 9.20 3.31
C GLY A 1 2.40 10.07 3.04
N PHE A 2 2.90 10.13 1.79
CA PHE A 2 3.98 11.01 1.40
C PHE A 2 3.41 12.12 0.50
N ARG A 3 3.93 13.34 0.66
CA ARG A 3 3.72 14.40 -0.34
C ARG A 3 4.78 14.17 -1.42
N ILE A 4 4.33 13.90 -2.64
CA ILE A 4 5.19 13.52 -3.78
C ILE A 4 5.03 14.60 -4.84
N GLU A 5 6.15 15.13 -5.32
CA GLU A 5 6.17 16.05 -6.44
C GLU A 5 6.24 15.23 -7.74
N LEU A 6 5.12 15.13 -8.47
CA LEU A 6 5.03 14.27 -9.65
C LEU A 6 6.06 14.65 -10.75
N GLY A 7 6.40 15.93 -10.84
CA GLY A 7 7.40 16.43 -11.77
C GLY A 7 8.81 15.89 -11.53
N GLU A 8 9.15 15.49 -10.30
CA GLU A 8 10.42 14.82 -9.99
C GLU A 8 10.50 13.44 -10.66
N ILE A 9 9.39 12.69 -10.61
CA ILE A 9 9.28 11.38 -11.26
C ILE A 9 9.31 11.55 -12.77
N GLU A 10 8.59 12.53 -13.32
CA GLU A 10 8.61 12.87 -14.75
C GLU A 10 10.02 13.22 -15.22
N SER A 11 10.74 14.06 -14.47
CA SER A 11 12.12 14.45 -14.79
C SER A 11 13.07 13.25 -14.77
N CYS A 12 12.91 12.35 -13.80
CA CYS A 12 13.69 11.13 -13.72
C CYS A 12 13.40 10.23 -14.93
N LEU A 13 12.12 10.01 -15.28
CA LEU A 13 11.69 9.21 -16.43
C LEU A 13 12.28 9.74 -17.75
N LEU A 14 12.31 11.06 -17.95
CA LEU A 14 12.91 11.70 -19.12
C LEU A 14 14.44 11.54 -19.19
N GLY A 15 15.09 11.13 -18.10
CA GLY A 15 16.51 10.76 -18.10
C GLY A 15 16.78 9.36 -18.70
N HIS A 16 15.74 8.55 -18.93
CA HIS A 16 15.89 7.23 -19.54
C HIS A 16 16.06 7.36 -21.06
N PRO A 17 17.10 6.77 -21.69
CA PRO A 17 17.43 6.98 -23.11
C PRO A 17 16.32 6.63 -24.12
N ALA A 18 15.41 5.73 -23.72
CA ALA A 18 14.31 5.27 -24.57
C ALA A 18 12.99 6.04 -24.38
N VAL A 19 12.94 7.04 -23.48
CA VAL A 19 11.71 7.79 -23.16
C VAL A 19 11.76 9.17 -23.81
N HIS A 20 10.85 9.42 -24.75
CA HIS A 20 10.69 10.71 -25.41
C HIS A 20 9.86 11.69 -24.58
N ALA A 21 8.75 11.21 -24.02
CA ALA A 21 7.86 12.00 -23.18
C ALA A 21 7.32 11.18 -22.01
N ALA A 22 7.12 11.83 -20.87
CA ALA A 22 6.60 11.20 -19.66
C ALA A 22 5.60 12.12 -18.95
N VAL A 23 4.49 11.53 -18.48
CA VAL A 23 3.50 12.19 -17.62
C VAL A 23 3.16 11.26 -16.48
N VAL A 24 3.19 11.78 -15.26
CA VAL A 24 2.88 11.00 -14.05
C VAL A 24 1.63 11.58 -13.39
N LEU A 25 0.70 10.69 -13.00
CA LEU A 25 -0.53 11.05 -12.32
C LEU A 25 -0.74 10.23 -11.07
N ALA A 26 -1.18 10.87 -10.00
CA ALA A 26 -1.83 10.18 -8.89
C ALA A 26 -3.30 9.95 -9.28
N ARG A 27 -3.65 8.69 -9.57
CA ARG A 27 -5.01 8.28 -9.93
C ARG A 27 -5.71 7.64 -8.74
N GLU A 28 -7.02 7.85 -8.67
CA GLU A 28 -7.92 7.22 -7.71
C GLU A 28 -9.10 6.64 -8.49
N ASP A 29 -8.86 5.52 -9.19
CA ASP A 29 -9.90 4.88 -10.01
C ASP A 29 -10.92 4.11 -9.11
N VAL A 30 -10.50 3.73 -7.89
CA VAL A 30 -11.35 3.17 -6.84
C VAL A 30 -11.29 4.11 -5.61
N PRO A 31 -12.42 4.49 -4.99
CA PRO A 31 -12.41 5.38 -3.83
C PRO A 31 -11.51 4.86 -2.71
N GLY A 32 -10.57 5.70 -2.27
CA GLY A 32 -9.58 5.39 -1.24
C GLY A 32 -8.30 4.72 -1.74
N ASP A 33 -8.21 4.32 -3.00
CA ASP A 33 -7.03 3.66 -3.59
C ASP A 33 -6.30 4.62 -4.55
N LYS A 34 -5.43 5.46 -3.95
CA LYS A 34 -4.57 6.37 -4.69
C LYS A 34 -3.28 5.68 -5.10
N ARG A 35 -3.00 5.67 -6.40
CA ARG A 35 -1.81 5.06 -6.99
C ARG A 35 -1.14 5.95 -8.02
N LEU A 36 0.19 5.85 -8.13
CA LEU A 36 0.97 6.56 -9.13
C LEU A 36 0.96 5.79 -10.46
N VAL A 37 0.65 6.49 -11.55
CA VAL A 37 0.61 5.95 -12.91
C VAL A 37 1.48 6.81 -13.80
N ALA A 38 2.42 6.20 -14.51
CA ALA A 38 3.23 6.86 -15.53
C ALA A 38 2.74 6.50 -16.94
N TYR A 39 2.70 7.51 -17.80
CA TYR A 39 2.39 7.40 -19.22
C TYR A 39 3.61 7.84 -20.00
N LEU A 40 4.13 6.95 -20.83
CA LEU A 40 5.40 7.12 -21.52
C LEU A 40 5.19 7.06 -23.03
N VAL A 41 5.91 7.90 -23.75
CA VAL A 41 6.06 7.81 -25.21
C VAL A 41 7.50 7.40 -25.48
N PRO A 42 7.74 6.32 -26.25
CA PRO A 42 9.10 5.89 -26.58
C PRO A 42 9.77 6.87 -27.54
N GLU A 43 11.11 6.88 -27.54
CA GLU A 43 11.88 7.50 -28.61
C GLU A 43 11.61 6.82 -29.97
N GLU A 44 11.76 7.59 -31.05
CA GLU A 44 11.39 7.12 -32.38
C GLU A 44 12.20 5.87 -32.78
N GLY A 45 11.49 4.80 -33.14
CA GLY A 45 12.09 3.51 -33.48
C GLY A 45 12.55 2.65 -32.30
N GLN A 46 12.29 3.06 -31.05
CA GLN A 46 12.57 2.27 -29.86
C GLN A 46 11.30 1.65 -29.27
N SER A 47 11.46 0.52 -28.58
CA SER A 47 10.43 -0.07 -27.72
C SER A 47 10.79 0.13 -26.26
N LEU A 48 9.82 0.52 -25.44
CA LEU A 48 10.01 0.62 -23.99
C LEU A 48 9.65 -0.69 -23.29
N ASP A 49 10.62 -1.30 -22.61
CA ASP A 49 10.32 -2.31 -21.61
C ASP A 49 9.98 -1.62 -20.27
N THR A 50 8.72 -1.75 -19.85
CA THR A 50 8.24 -1.20 -18.59
C THR A 50 8.99 -1.73 -17.36
N THR A 51 9.59 -2.93 -17.44
CA THR A 51 10.39 -3.54 -16.38
C THR A 51 11.74 -2.85 -16.23
N GLU A 52 12.41 -2.56 -17.35
CA GLU A 52 13.65 -1.79 -17.39
C GLU A 52 13.43 -0.38 -16.87
N VAL A 53 12.35 0.29 -17.33
CA VAL A 53 11.98 1.62 -16.84
C VAL A 53 11.77 1.63 -15.33
N ARG A 54 11.03 0.67 -14.78
CA ARG A 54 10.83 0.58 -13.33
C ARG A 54 12.14 0.34 -12.59
N SER A 55 13.01 -0.51 -13.13
CA SER A 55 14.34 -0.79 -12.54
C SER A 55 15.21 0.46 -12.54
N PHE A 56 15.18 1.24 -13.63
CA PHE A 56 15.84 2.53 -13.73
C PHE A 56 15.31 3.52 -12.69
N LEU A 57 13.99 3.63 -12.50
CA LEU A 57 13.43 4.49 -11.45
C LEU A 57 13.83 4.05 -10.05
N LYS A 58 13.86 2.75 -9.76
CA LYS A 58 14.28 2.21 -8.45
C LYS A 58 15.75 2.52 -8.12
N GLN A 59 16.59 2.78 -9.12
CA GLN A 59 18.00 3.16 -8.90
C GLN A 59 18.15 4.64 -8.52
N HIS A 60 17.19 5.49 -8.89
CA HIS A 60 17.31 6.95 -8.76
C HIS A 60 16.31 7.56 -7.77
N LEU A 61 15.19 6.89 -7.52
CA LEU A 61 14.11 7.39 -6.68
C LEU A 61 13.82 6.44 -5.51
N PRO A 62 13.36 6.97 -4.37
CA PRO A 62 12.78 6.17 -3.32
C PRO A 62 11.59 5.33 -3.84
N GLU A 63 11.42 4.14 -3.27
CA GLU A 63 10.43 3.17 -3.73
C GLU A 63 8.99 3.70 -3.78
N TYR A 64 8.60 4.56 -2.85
CA TYR A 64 7.25 5.15 -2.81
C TYR A 64 6.98 6.17 -3.93
N MET A 65 8.01 6.61 -4.65
CA MET A 65 7.89 7.49 -5.82
C MET A 65 7.85 6.69 -7.13
N VAL A 66 8.13 5.39 -7.10
CA VAL A 66 8.09 4.54 -8.30
C VAL A 66 6.62 4.27 -8.67
N PRO A 67 6.15 4.64 -9.87
CA PRO A 67 4.79 4.40 -10.31
C PRO A 67 4.41 2.93 -10.24
N SER A 68 3.23 2.64 -9.70
CA SER A 68 2.70 1.28 -9.62
C SER A 68 2.21 0.79 -10.98
N ALA A 69 1.83 1.68 -11.90
CA ALA A 69 1.51 1.34 -13.29
C ALA A 69 2.32 2.20 -14.27
N VAL A 70 2.76 1.59 -15.37
CA VAL A 70 3.47 2.26 -16.47
C VAL A 70 2.76 1.86 -17.76
N LEU A 71 2.25 2.84 -18.51
CA LEU A 71 1.58 2.63 -19.79
C LEU A 71 2.42 3.28 -20.88
N VAL A 72 2.70 2.52 -21.94
CA VAL A 72 3.36 3.04 -23.14
C VAL A 72 2.29 3.46 -24.13
N LEU A 73 2.38 4.69 -24.64
CA LEU A 73 1.47 5.30 -25.60
C LEU A 73 2.24 5.65 -26.88
N GLU A 74 1.55 5.64 -28.02
CA GLU A 74 2.12 6.18 -29.27
C GLU A 74 2.32 7.70 -29.19
N SER A 75 1.42 8.40 -28.49
CA SER A 75 1.53 9.84 -28.23
C SER A 75 0.72 10.24 -26.99
N LEU A 76 1.10 11.36 -26.36
CA LEU A 76 0.31 11.95 -25.29
C LEU A 76 -0.91 12.68 -25.86
N PRO A 77 -2.13 12.46 -25.33
CA PRO A 77 -3.30 13.21 -25.77
C PRO A 77 -3.12 14.68 -25.43
N LEU A 78 -3.43 15.56 -26.39
CA LEU A 78 -3.33 17.01 -26.24
C LEU A 78 -4.73 17.64 -26.24
N ASN A 79 -4.90 18.70 -25.45
CA ASN A 79 -6.09 19.54 -25.50
C ASN A 79 -6.01 20.55 -26.66
N THR A 80 -7.06 21.35 -26.85
CA THR A 80 -7.14 22.38 -27.91
C THR A 80 -6.03 23.44 -27.85
N ASN A 81 -5.33 23.56 -26.72
CA ASN A 81 -4.23 24.51 -26.53
C ASN A 81 -2.85 23.85 -26.70
N GLY A 82 -2.79 22.59 -27.17
CA GLY A 82 -1.54 21.85 -27.35
C GLY A 82 -0.87 21.38 -26.06
N LYS A 83 -1.56 21.47 -24.90
CA LYS A 83 -1.05 20.93 -23.63
C LYS A 83 -1.59 19.51 -23.41
N VAL A 84 -0.86 18.68 -22.65
CA VAL A 84 -1.31 17.33 -22.29
C VAL A 84 -2.69 17.37 -21.64
N ASP A 85 -3.64 16.64 -22.24
CA ASP A 85 -4.95 16.41 -21.67
C ASP A 85 -4.90 15.22 -20.69
N ARG A 86 -4.64 15.55 -19.43
CA ARG A 86 -4.57 14.58 -18.34
C ARG A 86 -5.87 13.80 -18.12
N LYS A 87 -7.02 14.34 -18.54
CA LYS A 87 -8.33 13.67 -18.40
C LYS A 87 -8.56 12.63 -19.49
N ALA A 88 -7.94 12.79 -20.65
CA ALA A 88 -8.00 11.86 -21.76
C ALA A 88 -7.03 10.67 -21.62
N LEU A 89 -6.15 10.68 -20.62
CA LEU A 89 -5.21 9.59 -20.38
C LEU A 89 -5.95 8.31 -19.96
N PRO A 90 -5.66 7.16 -20.60
CA PRO A 90 -6.38 5.92 -20.37
C PRO A 90 -6.20 5.45 -18.93
N ALA A 91 -7.23 4.85 -18.35
CA ALA A 91 -7.08 4.18 -17.06
C ALA A 91 -6.16 2.96 -17.23
N PRO A 92 -5.31 2.63 -16.24
CA PRO A 92 -4.64 1.34 -16.19
C PRO A 92 -5.73 0.27 -16.12
N GLN A 93 -6.03 -0.39 -17.24
CA GLN A 93 -6.85 -1.58 -17.20
C GLN A 93 -6.08 -2.61 -16.36
N GLY A 94 -6.75 -3.27 -15.41
CA GLY A 94 -6.15 -4.33 -14.57
C GLY A 94 -5.70 -5.58 -15.36
N THR A 95 -5.61 -5.46 -16.68
CA THR A 95 -5.10 -6.47 -17.60
C THR A 95 -3.60 -6.24 -17.77
N ALA A 96 -2.84 -7.08 -17.06
CA ALA A 96 -1.45 -7.37 -17.36
C ALA A 96 -1.27 -7.58 -18.87
N LEU A 97 -0.59 -6.63 -19.53
CA LEU A 97 -0.09 -6.78 -20.90
C LEU A 97 1.34 -6.26 -20.91
N ALA A 98 2.26 -7.09 -20.41
CA ALA A 98 3.69 -7.06 -20.74
C ALA A 98 4.47 -8.29 -20.24
N SER A 99 3.94 -9.11 -19.33
CA SER A 99 4.50 -10.42 -18.98
C SER A 99 3.75 -11.52 -19.74
N THR A 100 4.46 -12.35 -20.50
CA THR A 100 3.91 -13.61 -20.99
C THR A 100 3.37 -14.38 -19.78
N TYR A 101 2.06 -14.64 -19.73
CA TYR A 101 1.48 -15.38 -18.62
C TYR A 101 2.15 -16.75 -18.50
N VAL A 102 2.75 -17.00 -17.34
CA VAL A 102 3.32 -18.30 -16.95
C VAL A 102 2.59 -18.77 -15.70
N ALA A 103 1.94 -19.93 -15.80
CA ALA A 103 1.20 -20.52 -14.68
C ALA A 103 2.15 -20.97 -13.55
N PRO A 104 1.67 -21.00 -12.29
CA PRO A 104 2.38 -21.63 -11.18
C PRO A 104 2.88 -23.04 -11.51
N ARG A 105 4.13 -23.32 -11.16
CA ARG A 105 4.86 -24.56 -11.48
C ARG A 105 5.04 -25.45 -10.25
N THR A 106 4.97 -24.86 -9.06
CA THR A 106 5.17 -25.57 -7.78
C THR A 106 4.01 -25.33 -6.81
N PRO A 107 3.77 -26.22 -5.83
CA PRO A 107 2.72 -26.02 -4.82
C PRO A 107 2.88 -24.70 -4.03
N ALA A 108 4.12 -24.26 -3.82
CA ALA A 108 4.39 -22.98 -3.15
C ALA A 108 3.98 -21.79 -4.05
N GLU A 109 4.31 -21.84 -5.34
CA GLU A 109 3.86 -20.83 -6.31
C GLU A 109 2.33 -20.81 -6.44
N GLU A 110 1.66 -21.97 -6.42
CA GLU A 110 0.20 -22.06 -6.48
C GLU A 110 -0.47 -21.37 -5.27
N GLN A 111 0.02 -21.65 -4.07
CA GLN A 111 -0.47 -21.02 -2.84
C GLN A 111 -0.21 -19.51 -2.83
N LEU A 112 0.97 -19.07 -3.26
CA LEU A 112 1.30 -17.65 -3.35
C LEU A 112 0.43 -16.92 -4.40
N ALA A 113 0.26 -17.49 -5.59
CA ALA A 113 -0.60 -16.93 -6.62
C ALA A 113 -2.06 -16.80 -6.13
N ALA A 114 -2.56 -17.81 -5.39
CA ALA A 114 -3.88 -17.73 -4.76
C ALA A 114 -3.97 -16.59 -3.74
N LEU A 115 -2.94 -16.38 -2.91
CA LEU A 115 -2.88 -15.27 -1.98
C LEU A 115 -2.81 -13.90 -2.68
N PHE A 116 -2.05 -13.78 -3.78
CA PHE A 116 -2.01 -12.58 -4.62
C PHE A 116 -3.42 -12.26 -5.14
N MET A 117 -4.09 -13.22 -5.80
CA MET A 117 -5.44 -13.05 -6.35
C MET A 117 -6.45 -12.60 -5.28
N GLN A 118 -6.40 -13.19 -4.08
CA GLN A 118 -7.31 -12.83 -2.99
C GLN A 118 -7.07 -11.42 -2.43
N VAL A 119 -5.81 -11.00 -2.29
CA VAL A 119 -5.47 -9.70 -1.71
C VAL A 119 -5.68 -8.59 -2.73
N LEU A 120 -5.26 -8.80 -3.97
CA LEU A 120 -5.33 -7.83 -5.06
C LEU A 120 -6.70 -7.82 -5.76
N ARG A 121 -7.54 -8.84 -5.50
CA ARG A 121 -8.87 -9.02 -6.12
C ARG A 121 -8.81 -9.08 -7.65
N VAL A 122 -7.81 -9.79 -8.17
CA VAL A 122 -7.63 -10.04 -9.61
C VAL A 122 -7.97 -11.49 -9.95
N GLU A 123 -8.45 -11.73 -11.17
CA GLU A 123 -8.90 -13.05 -11.61
C GLU A 123 -7.75 -14.03 -11.87
N ARG A 124 -6.58 -13.53 -12.27
CA ARG A 124 -5.44 -14.34 -12.68
C ARG A 124 -4.13 -13.63 -12.35
N VAL A 125 -3.15 -14.42 -11.91
CA VAL A 125 -1.77 -14.00 -11.61
C VAL A 125 -0.82 -15.06 -12.17
N GLY A 126 0.10 -14.64 -13.04
CA GLY A 126 1.25 -15.42 -13.49
C GLY A 126 2.42 -15.32 -12.52
N ILE A 127 3.37 -16.25 -12.61
CA ILE A 127 4.47 -16.33 -11.64
C ILE A 127 5.42 -15.12 -11.68
N HIS A 128 5.46 -14.41 -12.80
CA HIS A 128 6.29 -13.22 -13.03
C HIS A 128 5.52 -11.91 -12.87
N ASP A 129 4.23 -11.96 -12.52
CA ASP A 129 3.46 -10.74 -12.30
C ASP A 129 3.89 -10.09 -10.99
N ASP A 130 4.24 -8.81 -11.07
CA ASP A 130 4.69 -8.00 -9.93
C ASP A 130 3.49 -7.56 -9.08
N PHE A 131 3.56 -7.81 -7.77
CA PHE A 131 2.51 -7.48 -6.80
C PHE A 131 2.07 -6.02 -6.86
N PHE A 132 3.02 -5.09 -7.01
CA PHE A 132 2.78 -3.66 -7.06
C PHE A 132 2.31 -3.22 -8.44
N ALA A 133 2.78 -3.89 -9.50
CA ALA A 133 2.26 -3.69 -10.86
C ALA A 133 0.77 -4.04 -10.97
N LEU A 134 0.32 -5.05 -10.23
CA LEU A 134 -1.08 -5.47 -10.13
C LEU A 134 -1.93 -4.59 -9.17
N GLY A 135 -1.40 -3.46 -8.69
CA GLY A 135 -2.12 -2.53 -7.81
C GLY A 135 -1.88 -2.75 -6.31
N GLY A 136 -0.91 -3.59 -5.94
CA GLY A 136 -0.49 -3.73 -4.55
C GLY A 136 0.08 -2.43 -3.97
N HIS A 137 -0.28 -2.12 -2.72
CA HIS A 137 0.26 -1.00 -1.94
C HIS A 137 0.55 -1.43 -0.50
N SER A 138 1.15 -0.57 0.33
CA SER A 138 1.70 -0.97 1.65
C SER A 138 0.70 -1.66 2.60
N LEU A 139 -0.58 -1.29 2.56
CA LEU A 139 -1.63 -1.95 3.36
C LEU A 139 -1.93 -3.35 2.83
N LEU A 140 -2.12 -3.50 1.52
CA LEU A 140 -2.31 -4.81 0.88
C LEU A 140 -1.07 -5.68 1.06
N ALA A 141 0.13 -5.12 0.95
CA ALA A 141 1.39 -5.80 1.22
C ALA A 141 1.46 -6.32 2.68
N THR A 142 1.04 -5.51 3.66
CA THR A 142 0.98 -5.94 5.06
C THR A 142 -0.03 -7.08 5.27
N GLN A 143 -1.21 -6.97 4.66
CA GLN A 143 -2.23 -8.03 4.69
C GLN A 143 -1.72 -9.32 4.02
N PHE A 144 -1.07 -9.19 2.88
CA PHE A 144 -0.48 -10.29 2.11
C PHE A 144 0.59 -11.02 2.93
N VAL A 145 1.56 -10.28 3.47
CA VAL A 145 2.62 -10.84 4.34
C VAL A 145 2.01 -11.55 5.55
N SER A 146 0.98 -10.98 6.18
CA SER A 146 0.27 -11.65 7.29
C SER A 146 -0.34 -12.99 6.87
N ARG A 147 -0.91 -13.10 5.66
CA ARG A 147 -1.49 -14.35 5.15
C ARG A 147 -0.42 -15.36 4.75
N VAL A 148 0.70 -14.91 4.17
CA VAL A 148 1.85 -15.78 3.88
C VAL A 148 2.38 -16.40 5.17
N ARG A 149 2.55 -15.60 6.23
CA ARG A 149 2.98 -16.11 7.56
C ARG A 149 2.04 -17.20 8.08
N ALA A 150 0.74 -16.99 7.97
CA ALA A 150 -0.26 -17.97 8.40
C ALA A 150 -0.25 -19.26 7.55
N THR A 151 -0.06 -19.13 6.24
CA THR A 151 -0.14 -20.25 5.28
C THR A 151 1.13 -21.10 5.31
N PHE A 152 2.30 -20.46 5.23
CA PHE A 152 3.59 -21.12 5.12
C PHE A 152 4.30 -21.33 6.47
N ARG A 153 3.77 -20.74 7.55
CA ARG A 153 4.37 -20.78 8.90
C ARG A 153 5.82 -20.29 8.92
N VAL A 154 6.13 -19.29 8.10
CA VAL A 154 7.44 -18.61 8.05
C VAL A 154 7.28 -17.17 8.47
N GLU A 155 8.32 -16.56 9.05
CA GLU A 155 8.35 -15.11 9.21
C GLU A 155 8.86 -14.48 7.92
N LEU A 156 7.98 -13.74 7.25
CA LEU A 156 8.35 -12.98 6.06
C LEU A 156 8.45 -11.49 6.44
N PRO A 157 9.63 -10.88 6.43
CA PRO A 157 9.78 -9.43 6.54
C PRO A 157 9.04 -8.73 5.40
N LEU A 158 8.36 -7.61 5.68
CA LEU A 158 7.66 -6.85 4.64
C LEU A 158 8.59 -6.42 3.50
N ARG A 159 9.84 -6.06 3.85
CA ARG A 159 10.91 -5.73 2.90
C ARG A 159 11.15 -6.82 1.85
N THR A 160 10.99 -8.09 2.20
CA THR A 160 11.20 -9.21 1.27
C THR A 160 10.21 -9.18 0.10
N LEU A 161 8.96 -8.74 0.33
CA LEU A 161 7.99 -8.59 -0.75
C LEU A 161 8.40 -7.47 -1.72
N PHE A 162 8.98 -6.39 -1.21
CA PHE A 162 9.46 -5.29 -2.05
C PHE A 162 10.68 -5.68 -2.89
N GLU A 163 11.60 -6.46 -2.32
CA GLU A 163 12.80 -6.97 -3.00
C GLU A 163 12.50 -8.13 -3.97
N ALA A 164 11.45 -8.91 -3.70
CA ALA A 164 11.03 -10.07 -4.51
C ALA A 164 9.51 -10.01 -4.76
N PRO A 165 9.03 -9.09 -5.61
CA PRO A 165 7.60 -8.76 -5.73
C PRO A 165 6.80 -9.73 -6.60
N THR A 166 7.44 -10.72 -7.22
CA THR A 166 6.76 -11.73 -8.05
C THR A 166 6.59 -13.04 -7.30
N VAL A 167 5.59 -13.84 -7.69
CA VAL A 167 5.35 -15.17 -7.10
C VAL A 167 6.58 -16.07 -7.21
N ALA A 168 7.26 -16.10 -8.37
CA ALA A 168 8.47 -16.90 -8.58
C ALA A 168 9.59 -16.49 -7.61
N THR A 169 9.94 -15.20 -7.58
CA THR A 169 11.02 -14.70 -6.71
C THR A 169 10.67 -14.84 -5.24
N LEU A 170 9.39 -14.70 -4.87
CA LEU A 170 8.97 -14.82 -3.49
C LEU A 170 8.95 -16.29 -3.02
N ALA A 171 8.59 -17.22 -3.90
CA ALA A 171 8.65 -18.65 -3.62
C ALA A 171 10.10 -19.08 -3.29
N GLU A 172 11.08 -18.60 -4.04
CA GLU A 172 12.51 -18.84 -3.76
C GLU A 172 12.92 -18.30 -2.38
N ARG A 173 12.49 -17.09 -2.04
CA ARG A 173 12.76 -16.51 -0.72
C ARG A 173 12.15 -17.34 0.41
N ILE A 174 10.92 -17.83 0.22
CA ILE A 174 10.22 -18.64 1.23
C ILE A 174 10.86 -20.02 1.39
N GLN A 175 11.33 -20.64 0.31
CA GLN A 175 12.04 -21.93 0.39
C GLN A 175 13.33 -21.83 1.20
N GLY A 176 14.01 -20.68 1.16
CA GLY A 176 15.21 -20.43 1.98
C GLY A 176 14.92 -20.10 3.45
N LEU A 177 13.65 -19.89 3.83
CA LEU A 177 13.28 -19.62 5.21
C LEU A 177 12.98 -20.91 5.95
N THR A 178 13.60 -21.09 7.12
CA THR A 178 13.24 -22.16 8.04
C THR A 178 11.82 -21.90 8.56
N PRO A 179 10.92 -22.91 8.56
CA PRO A 179 9.62 -22.79 9.21
C PRO A 179 9.82 -22.29 10.63
N ASN A 180 9.09 -21.25 11.01
CA ASN A 180 9.22 -20.68 12.32
C ASN A 180 8.57 -21.64 13.33
N LEU A 181 9.41 -22.44 13.99
CA LEU A 181 8.98 -23.45 14.98
C LEU A 181 8.38 -22.80 16.25
N HIS A 182 8.59 -21.49 16.42
CA HIS A 182 7.99 -20.67 17.45
C HIS A 182 7.19 -19.54 16.80
N PRO A 183 6.01 -19.83 16.23
CA PRO A 183 5.13 -18.78 15.73
C PRO A 183 4.86 -17.79 16.86
N GLN A 184 4.88 -16.49 16.56
CA GLN A 184 4.49 -15.48 17.52
C GLN A 184 3.09 -15.87 18.04
N PRO A 185 2.93 -16.09 19.36
CA PRO A 185 1.68 -16.61 19.88
C PRO A 185 0.57 -15.65 19.45
N PRO A 186 -0.59 -16.19 19.00
CA PRO A 186 -1.72 -15.34 18.67
C PRO A 186 -1.98 -14.41 19.85
N ARG A 187 -2.27 -13.14 19.56
CA ARG A 187 -2.64 -12.19 20.60
C ARG A 187 -3.85 -12.75 21.34
N THR A 188 -3.62 -13.24 22.54
CA THR A 188 -4.69 -13.69 23.42
C THR A 188 -5.30 -12.46 24.07
N GLN A 189 -6.62 -12.47 24.26
CA GLN A 189 -7.21 -11.48 25.15
C GLN A 189 -6.58 -11.65 26.53
N ALA A 190 -5.97 -10.59 27.05
CA ALA A 190 -5.43 -10.59 28.39
C ALA A 190 -6.60 -10.79 29.37
N ARG A 191 -6.59 -11.95 30.05
CA ARG A 191 -7.63 -12.41 30.99
C ARG A 191 -7.56 -11.74 32.37
N ALA A 192 -6.67 -10.77 32.58
CA ALA A 192 -6.43 -10.19 33.89
C ALA A 192 -7.27 -8.92 34.10
N ASP A 193 -8.04 -8.94 35.19
CA ASP A 193 -8.51 -7.74 35.89
C ASP A 193 -7.30 -7.04 36.54
N GLY A 194 -7.17 -5.73 36.36
CA GLY A 194 -6.09 -4.92 36.97
C GLY A 194 -5.44 -3.91 36.02
N LEU A 195 -4.49 -3.14 36.56
CA LEU A 195 -3.68 -2.17 35.81
C LEU A 195 -2.88 -2.86 34.71
N ARG A 196 -2.77 -2.21 33.55
CA ARG A 196 -2.04 -2.74 32.39
C ARG A 196 -0.88 -1.81 32.04
N PRO A 197 0.29 -2.36 31.69
CA PRO A 197 1.36 -1.53 31.17
C PRO A 197 0.90 -0.87 29.88
N VAL A 198 1.20 0.42 29.77
CA VAL A 198 0.94 1.19 28.55
C VAL A 198 1.88 0.74 27.44
N SER A 199 1.43 0.87 26.19
CA SER A 199 2.33 0.74 25.05
C SER A 199 3.37 1.88 25.06
N PHE A 200 4.52 1.68 24.42
CA PHE A 200 5.54 2.74 24.28
C PHE A 200 4.99 4.03 23.66
N ALA A 201 4.04 3.92 22.71
CA ALA A 201 3.40 5.08 22.10
C ALA A 201 2.51 5.83 23.11
N GLN A 202 1.74 5.11 23.93
CA GLN A 202 0.94 5.70 25.01
C GLN A 202 1.83 6.32 26.10
N GLN A 203 2.93 5.67 26.48
CA GLN A 203 3.89 6.21 27.45
C GLN A 203 4.50 7.54 26.97
N ARG A 204 4.87 7.63 25.70
CA ARG A 204 5.37 8.87 25.09
C ARG A 204 4.32 9.98 25.18
N LEU A 205 3.08 9.71 24.79
CA LEU A 205 2.02 10.72 24.81
C LEU A 205 1.70 11.16 26.24
N TRP A 206 1.66 10.23 27.18
CA TRP A 206 1.47 10.55 28.60
C TRP A 206 2.59 11.44 29.14
N LEU A 207 3.85 11.14 28.84
CA LEU A 207 4.97 11.99 29.24
C LEU A 207 4.86 13.41 28.67
N LEU A 208 4.48 13.56 27.40
CA LEU A 208 4.30 14.88 26.78
C LEU A 208 3.19 15.68 27.45
N ASP A 209 2.08 15.02 27.79
CA ASP A 209 0.98 15.64 28.55
C ASP A 209 1.42 16.08 29.96
N GLN A 210 2.26 15.29 30.65
CA GLN A 210 2.81 15.69 31.96
C GLN A 210 3.80 16.86 31.87
N LEU A 211 4.54 16.99 30.76
CA LEU A 211 5.47 18.10 30.55
C LEU A 211 4.77 19.41 30.21
N GLN A 212 3.64 19.35 29.49
CA GLN A 212 2.85 20.53 29.10
C GLN A 212 1.35 20.27 29.28
N PRO A 213 0.83 20.28 30.53
CA PRO A 213 -0.57 20.02 30.79
C PRO A 213 -1.48 21.02 30.05
N GLY A 214 -2.48 20.48 29.33
CA GLY A 214 -3.45 21.28 28.57
C GLY A 214 -3.02 21.64 27.15
N ASP A 215 -1.86 21.16 26.66
CA ASP A 215 -1.48 21.29 25.25
C ASP A 215 -2.46 20.50 24.35
N ALA A 216 -3.01 21.17 23.34
CA ALA A 216 -3.96 20.60 22.40
C ALA A 216 -3.29 19.98 21.17
N SER A 217 -1.96 19.97 21.07
CA SER A 217 -1.21 19.51 19.89
C SER A 217 -1.50 18.06 19.48
N TYR A 218 -1.98 17.22 20.41
CA TYR A 218 -2.33 15.81 20.16
C TYR A 218 -3.84 15.55 20.12
N ASN A 219 -4.67 16.61 20.17
CA ASN A 219 -6.10 16.47 19.92
C ASN A 219 -6.33 16.17 18.44
N ILE A 220 -7.27 15.25 18.16
CA ILE A 220 -7.66 14.87 16.79
C ILE A 220 -9.10 15.33 16.55
N PRO A 221 -9.36 16.65 16.40
CA PRO A 221 -10.71 17.14 16.14
C PRO A 221 -11.13 16.75 14.72
N THR A 222 -12.32 16.17 14.59
CA THR A 222 -12.93 15.88 13.29
C THR A 222 -14.32 16.50 13.25
N ALA A 223 -14.64 17.20 12.16
CA ALA A 223 -15.96 17.75 11.90
C ALA A 223 -16.55 17.10 10.65
N LEU A 224 -17.83 16.71 10.73
CA LEU A 224 -18.58 16.12 9.63
C LEU A 224 -19.81 16.99 9.37
N GLN A 225 -19.96 17.46 8.13
CA GLN A 225 -21.17 18.16 7.71
C GLN A 225 -22.15 17.13 7.13
N LEU A 226 -23.28 16.95 7.81
CA LEU A 226 -24.36 16.07 7.35
C LEU A 226 -25.45 16.94 6.69
N SER A 227 -25.88 16.56 5.50
CA SER A 227 -26.94 17.25 4.75
C SER A 227 -28.17 16.37 4.64
N GLY A 228 -29.36 16.95 4.81
CA GLY A 228 -30.63 16.22 4.81
C GLY A 228 -31.16 15.94 6.22
N HIS A 229 -32.08 14.97 6.35
CA HIS A 229 -32.65 14.60 7.64
C HIS A 229 -31.66 13.76 8.45
N VAL A 230 -31.33 14.21 9.66
CA VAL A 230 -30.45 13.50 10.61
C VAL A 230 -31.24 13.19 11.87
N ASP A 231 -31.38 11.90 12.18
CA ASP A 231 -31.87 11.46 13.48
C ASP A 231 -30.75 11.58 14.51
N VAL A 232 -30.79 12.65 15.29
CA VAL A 232 -29.79 12.98 16.32
C VAL A 232 -29.76 11.92 17.42
N GLU A 233 -30.89 11.30 17.73
CA GLU A 233 -31.01 10.32 18.82
C GLU A 233 -30.44 8.96 18.40
N ALA A 234 -30.65 8.57 17.14
CA ALA A 234 -29.94 7.43 16.55
C ALA A 234 -28.42 7.66 16.52
N LEU A 235 -27.97 8.86 16.14
CA LEU A 235 -26.54 9.20 16.11
C LEU A 235 -25.91 9.16 17.51
N ARG A 236 -26.60 9.70 18.52
CA ARG A 236 -26.18 9.64 19.93
C ARG A 236 -25.98 8.18 20.39
N ARG A 237 -26.97 7.31 20.16
CA ARG A 237 -26.88 5.88 20.51
C ARG A 237 -25.78 5.13 19.76
N ALA A 238 -25.50 5.51 18.52
CA ALA A 238 -24.38 4.97 17.76
C ALA A 238 -23.04 5.31 18.40
N PHE A 239 -22.84 6.56 18.84
CA PHE A 239 -21.63 6.96 19.57
C PHE A 239 -21.49 6.25 20.92
N GLU A 240 -22.58 6.13 21.69
CA GLU A 240 -22.57 5.36 22.94
C GLU A 240 -22.15 3.90 22.70
N SER A 241 -22.66 3.29 21.63
CA SER A 241 -22.32 1.92 21.24
C SER A 241 -20.84 1.78 20.85
N LEU A 242 -20.26 2.79 20.19
CA LEU A 242 -18.83 2.83 19.89
C LEU A 242 -17.99 2.92 21.17
N VAL A 243 -18.36 3.79 22.12
CA VAL A 243 -17.69 3.90 23.42
C VAL A 243 -17.75 2.58 24.19
N GLN A 244 -18.90 1.90 24.20
CA GLN A 244 -19.04 0.59 24.84
C GLN A 244 -18.17 -0.48 24.17
N ARG A 245 -18.18 -0.53 22.83
CA ARG A 245 -17.43 -1.52 22.01
C ARG A 245 -15.92 -1.37 22.13
N HIS A 246 -15.39 -0.16 22.22
CA HIS A 246 -13.95 0.10 22.16
C HIS A 246 -13.40 0.47 23.53
N GLU A 247 -12.64 -0.44 24.16
CA GLU A 247 -12.00 -0.22 25.47
C GLU A 247 -11.15 1.07 25.51
N ALA A 248 -10.46 1.39 24.42
CA ALA A 248 -9.63 2.59 24.30
C ALA A 248 -10.40 3.89 24.58
N LEU A 249 -11.69 3.96 24.23
CA LEU A 249 -12.55 5.14 24.47
C LEU A 249 -13.01 5.26 25.93
N ARG A 250 -12.75 4.24 26.75
CA ARG A 250 -13.08 4.18 28.19
C ARG A 250 -11.82 3.96 29.03
N THR A 251 -10.64 4.15 28.45
CA THR A 251 -9.36 3.95 29.13
C THR A 251 -8.90 5.24 29.78
N THR A 252 -8.51 5.17 31.04
CA THR A 252 -7.88 6.26 31.79
C THR A 252 -6.44 5.90 32.13
N PHE A 253 -5.53 6.86 32.05
CA PHE A 253 -4.13 6.70 32.40
C PHE A 253 -3.87 7.34 33.76
N HIS A 254 -3.14 6.63 34.63
CA HIS A 254 -2.80 7.10 35.97
C HIS A 254 -1.32 6.81 36.23
N GLU A 255 -0.67 7.68 36.99
CA GLU A 255 0.64 7.36 37.56
C GLU A 255 0.45 6.31 38.67
N HIS A 256 1.29 5.29 38.67
CA HIS A 256 1.33 4.30 39.75
C HIS A 256 2.71 4.35 40.39
N GLN A 257 2.77 4.73 41.67
CA GLN A 257 3.97 4.62 42.48
C GLN A 257 3.98 3.24 43.14
N ASP A 258 5.02 2.47 42.88
CA ASP A 258 5.37 1.28 43.66
C ASP A 258 5.96 1.69 45.03
#